data_AF-A0A109BCW5-F1
#
_entry.id   AF-A0A109BCW5-F1
#
_cell.length_a   1.000
_cell.length_b   1.000
_cell.length_c   1.000
_cell.angle_alpha   90.00
_cell.angle_beta   90.00
_cell.angle_gamma   90.00
#
_symmetry.space_group_name_H-M   'P 1'
#
loop_
_entity.id
_entity.type
_entity.pdbx_description
1 polymer ?
#
loop_
_entity_poly.entity_id
_entity_poly.type
_entity_poly.pdbx_seq_one_letter_code
_entity_poly.pdbx_strand_id
1 'polypeptide(L)'
;MARTTNSAQSSRRRPAASAVSNGPPTAAASASALHEAPQRSYEPHEPATDTTPRSEIENAAGDQARRFGAMVRERREALRMRQDDLALATGVGRRFILELEAGKASCQLGRSLVVAAAVGLRPFDLMSVIADDETPFLPDDIDDLPEP
;
A
#
# COMPACT_ATOMS: atom_id res chain seq x y z
N MET A 1 -57.41 0.03 -27.38
CA MET A 1 -57.36 -1.43 -27.51
C MET A 1 -56.10 -1.94 -26.79
N ALA A 2 -56.27 -2.92 -25.88
CA ALA A 2 -55.28 -3.78 -25.17
C ALA A 2 -53.94 -3.16 -24.72
N ARG A 3 -53.61 -2.91 -23.44
CA ARG A 3 -53.46 -3.81 -22.26
C ARG A 3 -52.70 -5.11 -22.55
N THR A 4 -51.42 -5.18 -22.13
CA THR A 4 -50.80 -6.33 -21.42
C THR A 4 -49.62 -5.84 -20.56
N THR A 5 -49.72 -6.10 -19.27
CA THR A 5 -48.71 -5.99 -18.21
C THR A 5 -47.70 -7.13 -18.29
N ASN A 6 -46.46 -6.95 -17.83
CA ASN A 6 -45.82 -8.07 -17.14
C ASN A 6 -44.97 -7.65 -15.94
N SER A 7 -45.15 -8.45 -14.90
CA SER A 7 -44.76 -8.34 -13.52
C SER A 7 -43.49 -9.18 -13.31
N ALA A 8 -42.54 -8.70 -12.51
CA ALA A 8 -41.49 -9.55 -11.95
C ALA A 8 -41.16 -9.07 -10.54
N GLN A 9 -41.71 -9.82 -9.59
CA GLN A 9 -41.53 -9.68 -8.16
C GLN A 9 -40.71 -10.86 -7.66
N SER A 10 -39.56 -10.62 -7.03
CA SER A 10 -38.86 -11.56 -6.13
C SER A 10 -37.70 -10.80 -5.48
N SER A 11 -37.83 -10.14 -4.32
CA SER A 11 -38.25 -10.61 -3.00
C SER A 11 -37.42 -11.81 -2.50
N ARG A 12 -36.22 -11.53 -1.98
CA ARG A 12 -35.59 -12.38 -0.96
C ARG A 12 -35.07 -11.52 0.18
N ARG A 13 -35.91 -11.46 1.22
CA ARG A 13 -35.60 -11.07 2.60
C ARG A 13 -34.51 -12.00 3.16
N ARG A 14 -33.51 -11.45 3.86
CA ARG A 14 -32.66 -12.21 4.79
C ARG A 14 -33.18 -11.96 6.21
N PRO A 15 -33.49 -12.98 7.01
CA PRO A 15 -33.81 -12.80 8.42
C PRO A 15 -32.56 -12.79 9.31
N ALA A 16 -32.73 -12.18 10.48
CA ALA A 16 -31.75 -11.90 11.50
C ALA A 16 -31.48 -13.08 12.46
N ALA A 17 -30.31 -13.00 13.09
CA ALA A 17 -29.91 -13.41 14.44
C ALA A 17 -30.57 -14.62 15.11
N SER A 18 -29.73 -15.58 15.54
CA SER A 18 -30.03 -16.41 16.71
C SER A 18 -28.74 -16.72 17.48
N ALA A 19 -28.88 -16.63 18.80
CA ALA A 19 -27.84 -16.67 19.82
C ALA A 19 -27.31 -18.08 20.10
N VAL A 20 -26.04 -18.19 20.51
CA VAL A 20 -25.59 -19.27 21.39
C VAL A 20 -24.66 -18.68 22.45
N SER A 21 -25.23 -18.61 23.66
CA SER A 21 -24.55 -18.49 24.95
C SER A 21 -23.90 -19.82 25.27
N ASN A 22 -22.66 -19.82 25.75
CA ASN A 22 -22.10 -20.92 26.54
C ASN A 22 -21.33 -20.36 27.73
N GLY A 23 -21.96 -20.39 28.90
CA GLY A 23 -21.31 -20.30 30.21
C GLY A 23 -20.61 -21.62 30.58
N PRO A 24 -19.93 -21.65 31.75
CA PRO A 24 -18.83 -22.58 32.01
C PRO A 24 -19.30 -23.91 32.62
N PRO A 25 -18.55 -25.02 32.45
CA PRO A 25 -18.69 -26.16 33.34
C PRO A 25 -17.78 -26.01 34.58
N THR A 26 -18.37 -26.40 35.70
CA THR A 26 -17.88 -26.34 37.08
C THR A 26 -16.99 -27.52 37.48
N ALA A 27 -16.08 -27.20 38.42
CA ALA A 27 -15.60 -28.01 39.55
C ALA A 27 -14.53 -29.12 39.39
N ALA A 28 -13.37 -28.79 39.97
CA ALA A 28 -12.62 -29.52 41.01
C ALA A 28 -11.84 -30.80 40.65
N ALA A 29 -10.50 -30.71 40.75
CA ALA A 29 -9.67 -31.63 41.55
C ALA A 29 -8.25 -31.06 41.74
N SER A 30 -7.83 -30.96 42.99
CA SER A 30 -6.53 -30.49 43.45
C SER A 30 -5.41 -31.51 43.20
N ALA A 31 -4.22 -31.06 42.81
CA ALA A 31 -2.96 -31.71 43.16
C ALA A 31 -1.81 -30.70 43.07
N SER A 32 -1.22 -30.42 44.23
CA SER A 32 -0.04 -29.60 44.44
C SER A 32 1.15 -30.09 43.63
N ALA A 33 1.78 -29.19 42.87
CA ALA A 33 3.17 -29.32 42.47
C ALA A 33 3.80 -27.92 42.52
N LEU A 34 4.67 -27.75 43.51
CA LEU A 34 5.53 -26.60 43.69
C LEU A 34 6.46 -26.48 42.47
N HIS A 35 6.27 -25.46 41.64
CA HIS A 35 7.36 -24.94 40.85
C HIS A 35 7.31 -23.42 40.86
N GLU A 36 8.27 -22.87 41.59
CA GLU A 36 8.52 -21.45 41.76
C GLU A 36 8.83 -20.84 40.40
N ALA A 37 7.84 -20.13 39.82
CA ALA A 37 8.06 -19.35 38.61
C ALA A 37 9.00 -18.18 38.98
N PRO A 38 10.09 -17.95 38.23
CA PRO A 38 10.96 -16.83 38.52
C PRO A 38 10.17 -15.53 38.34
N GLN A 39 10.14 -14.74 39.41
CA GLN A 39 9.57 -13.39 39.44
C GLN A 39 10.36 -12.51 38.44
N ARG A 40 9.92 -12.48 37.18
CA ARG A 40 10.44 -11.49 36.23
C ARG A 40 9.83 -10.16 36.62
N SER A 41 10.57 -9.39 37.40
CA SER A 41 10.27 -8.01 37.76
C SER A 41 9.85 -7.26 36.50
N TYR A 42 8.62 -6.73 36.48
CA TYR A 42 8.22 -5.75 35.48
C TYR A 42 8.98 -4.46 35.80
N GLU A 43 10.14 -4.28 35.19
CA GLU A 43 10.80 -2.99 35.12
C GLU A 43 9.94 -2.09 34.22
N PRO A 44 9.58 -0.86 34.66
CA PRO A 44 8.95 0.10 33.78
C PRO A 44 9.91 0.40 32.63
N HIS A 45 9.61 -0.13 31.45
CA HIS A 45 10.28 0.31 30.22
C HIS A 45 9.87 1.78 30.00
N GLU A 46 10.85 2.68 30.08
CA GLU A 46 10.73 4.05 29.57
C GLU A 46 10.14 3.99 28.17
N PRO A 47 9.23 4.90 27.77
CA PRO A 47 8.59 4.81 26.47
C PRO A 47 9.67 4.84 25.39
N ALA A 48 10.00 3.68 24.83
CA ALA A 48 10.88 3.58 23.69
C ALA A 48 10.31 4.51 22.63
N THR A 49 11.07 5.56 22.32
CA THR A 49 10.79 6.39 21.17
C THR A 49 10.82 5.48 19.96
N ASP A 50 9.63 5.14 19.49
CA ASP A 50 9.34 4.31 18.33
C ASP A 50 9.91 4.97 17.07
N THR A 51 11.24 4.91 16.93
CA THR A 51 11.96 5.33 15.73
C THR A 51 11.97 4.12 14.81
N THR A 52 10.78 3.69 14.38
CA THR A 52 10.63 2.49 13.57
C THR A 52 11.01 2.79 12.12
N PRO A 53 11.96 2.03 11.51
CA PRO A 53 12.45 2.23 10.14
C PRO A 53 11.36 2.17 9.06
N ARG A 54 10.20 1.57 9.37
CA ARG A 54 9.02 1.58 8.50
C ARG A 54 8.50 2.99 8.21
N SER A 55 8.53 3.89 9.19
CA SER A 55 8.06 5.27 9.03
C SER A 55 8.97 6.06 8.08
N GLU A 56 10.28 5.81 8.12
CA GLU A 56 11.27 6.41 7.23
C GLU A 56 11.07 5.96 5.78
N ILE A 57 10.83 4.67 5.56
CA ILE A 57 10.51 4.14 4.22
C ILE A 57 9.19 4.71 3.69
N GLU A 58 8.16 4.81 4.52
CA GLU A 58 6.88 5.41 4.15
C GLU A 58 7.04 6.91 3.78
N ASN A 59 7.87 7.64 4.53
CA ASN A 59 8.22 9.04 4.23
C ASN A 59 8.99 9.16 2.90
N ALA A 60 10.04 8.37 2.72
CA ALA A 60 10.85 8.34 1.50
C ALA A 60 10.01 7.95 0.28
N ALA A 61 9.14 6.95 0.41
CA ALA A 61 8.19 6.57 -0.65
C ALA A 61 7.24 7.72 -0.98
N GLY A 62 6.78 8.47 0.02
CA GLY A 62 6.00 9.70 -0.16
C GLY A 62 6.74 10.77 -0.94
N ASP A 63 8.01 11.03 -0.62
CA ASP A 63 8.85 11.99 -1.33
C ASP A 63 9.09 11.58 -2.79
N GLN A 64 9.43 10.31 -3.01
CA GLN A 64 9.65 9.78 -4.37
C GLN A 64 8.37 9.84 -5.21
N ALA A 65 7.23 9.50 -4.62
CA ALA A 65 5.93 9.59 -5.30
C ALA A 65 5.57 11.03 -5.68
N ARG A 66 5.83 12.02 -4.80
CA ARG A 66 5.65 13.45 -5.09
C ARG A 66 6.51 13.93 -6.24
N ARG A 67 7.81 13.57 -6.24
CA ARG A 67 8.74 13.92 -7.32
C ARG A 67 8.27 13.33 -8.66
N PHE A 68 7.92 12.04 -8.64
CA PHE A 68 7.41 11.36 -9.82
C PHE A 68 6.10 11.99 -10.35
N GLY A 69 5.13 12.24 -9.47
CA GLY A 69 3.87 12.89 -9.83
C GLY A 69 4.07 14.29 -10.42
N ALA A 70 5.00 15.08 -9.88
CA ALA A 70 5.35 16.39 -10.39
C ALA A 70 5.94 16.32 -11.81
N MET A 71 6.86 15.38 -12.08
CA MET A 71 7.41 15.17 -13.42
C MET A 71 6.34 14.77 -14.43
N VAL A 72 5.43 13.86 -14.05
CA VAL A 72 4.31 13.46 -14.93
C VAL A 72 3.44 14.67 -15.28
N ARG A 73 3.12 15.51 -14.28
CA ARG A 73 2.35 16.73 -14.48
C ARG A 73 3.06 17.71 -15.42
N GLU A 74 4.34 17.97 -15.18
CA GLU A 74 5.14 18.88 -16.00
C GLU A 74 5.15 18.43 -17.46
N ARG A 75 5.40 17.14 -17.72
CA ARG A 75 5.38 16.58 -19.08
C ARG A 75 4.00 16.63 -19.72
N ARG A 76 2.93 16.33 -18.97
CA ARG A 76 1.55 16.49 -19.45
C ARG A 76 1.28 17.93 -19.89
N GLU A 77 1.67 18.91 -19.07
CA GLU A 77 1.47 20.33 -19.35
C GLU A 77 2.31 20.81 -20.54
N ALA A 78 3.55 20.32 -20.68
CA ALA A 78 4.40 20.58 -21.85
C ALA A 78 3.77 20.04 -23.16
N LEU A 79 3.05 18.92 -23.08
CA LEU A 79 2.26 18.35 -24.18
C LEU A 79 0.90 19.04 -24.38
N ARG A 80 0.56 20.05 -23.56
CA ARG A 80 -0.73 20.78 -23.55
C ARG A 80 -1.95 19.87 -23.38
N MET A 81 -1.78 18.75 -22.68
CA MET A 81 -2.86 17.81 -22.41
C MET A 81 -3.59 18.19 -21.11
N ARG A 82 -4.90 18.01 -21.06
CA ARG A 82 -5.67 18.01 -19.79
C ARG A 82 -5.53 16.64 -19.11
N GLN A 83 -5.85 16.56 -17.82
CA GLN A 83 -5.88 15.29 -17.10
C GLN A 83 -6.85 14.28 -17.73
N ASP A 84 -7.96 14.76 -18.30
CA ASP A 84 -8.92 13.91 -19.04
C ASP A 84 -8.29 13.30 -20.29
N ASP A 85 -7.48 14.08 -21.02
CA ASP A 85 -6.84 13.63 -22.26
C ASP A 85 -5.79 12.55 -21.96
N LEU A 86 -5.02 12.74 -20.89
CA LEU A 86 -4.04 11.76 -20.43
C LEU A 86 -4.72 10.48 -19.92
N ALA A 87 -5.83 10.61 -19.19
CA ALA A 87 -6.64 9.48 -18.75
C ALA A 87 -7.17 8.68 -19.95
N LEU A 88 -7.69 9.36 -20.97
CA LEU A 88 -8.17 8.74 -22.20
C LEU A 88 -7.04 8.01 -22.96
N ALA A 89 -5.88 8.65 -23.11
CA ALA A 89 -4.72 8.08 -23.82
C ALA A 89 -4.16 6.82 -23.14
N THR A 90 -4.28 6.72 -21.82
CA THR A 90 -3.69 5.64 -21.02
C THR A 90 -4.70 4.59 -20.56
N GLY A 91 -5.99 4.82 -20.79
CA GLY A 91 -7.07 3.92 -20.37
C GLY A 91 -7.30 3.88 -18.85
N VAL A 92 -6.72 4.80 -18.09
CA VAL A 92 -6.97 4.93 -16.64
C VAL A 92 -8.05 5.96 -16.35
N GLY A 93 -8.62 5.95 -15.15
CA GLY A 93 -9.61 6.97 -14.76
C GLY A 93 -8.94 8.31 -14.45
N ARG A 94 -9.60 9.44 -14.74
CA ARG A 94 -9.11 10.78 -14.39
C ARG A 94 -8.71 10.92 -12.91
N ARG A 95 -9.47 10.28 -12.00
CA ARG A 95 -9.15 10.26 -10.56
C ARG A 95 -7.78 9.64 -10.28
N PHE A 96 -7.37 8.64 -11.06
CA PHE A 96 -6.03 8.05 -10.94
C PHE A 96 -4.96 9.05 -11.36
N ILE A 97 -5.15 9.77 -12.48
CA ILE A 97 -4.22 10.84 -12.90
C ILE A 97 -4.09 11.91 -11.83
N LEU A 98 -5.22 12.33 -11.23
CA LEU A 98 -5.21 13.32 -10.14
C LEU A 98 -4.44 12.83 -8.92
N GLU A 99 -4.67 11.59 -8.46
CA GLU A 99 -3.96 11.02 -7.31
C GLU A 99 -2.46 10.81 -7.61
N LEU A 100 -2.14 10.42 -8.85
CA LEU A 100 -0.77 10.24 -9.30
C LEU A 100 0.00 11.57 -9.37
N GLU A 101 -0.56 12.61 -10.00
CA GLU A 101 0.06 13.93 -10.08
C GLU A 101 0.19 14.60 -8.70
N ALA A 102 -0.70 14.27 -7.76
CA ALA A 102 -0.59 14.68 -6.36
C ALA A 102 0.51 13.91 -5.58
N GLY A 103 1.09 12.86 -6.17
CA GLY A 103 2.17 12.09 -5.57
C GLY A 103 1.72 11.08 -4.53
N LYS A 104 0.54 10.46 -4.71
CA LYS A 104 0.06 9.43 -3.79
C LYS A 104 0.95 8.18 -3.86
N ALA A 105 1.68 7.91 -2.77
CA ALA A 105 2.60 6.77 -2.67
C ALA A 105 1.94 5.39 -2.86
N SER A 106 0.63 5.29 -2.59
CA SER A 106 -0.15 4.06 -2.79
C SER A 106 -0.71 3.89 -4.21
N CYS A 107 -0.33 4.74 -5.18
CA CYS A 107 -0.69 4.54 -6.58
C CYS A 107 -0.08 3.23 -7.11
N GLN A 108 -0.86 2.48 -7.91
CA GLN A 108 -0.37 1.24 -8.52
C GLN A 108 0.79 1.53 -9.47
N LEU A 109 1.96 0.95 -9.18
CA LEU A 109 3.20 1.16 -9.95
C LEU A 109 3.01 0.87 -11.44
N GLY A 110 2.44 -0.29 -11.82
CA GLY A 110 2.28 -0.65 -13.23
C GLY A 110 1.45 0.36 -14.03
N ARG A 111 0.34 0.85 -13.47
CA ARG A 111 -0.50 1.89 -14.10
C ARG A 111 0.23 3.22 -14.17
N SER A 112 1.00 3.55 -13.13
CA SER A 112 1.80 4.77 -13.06
C SER A 112 2.88 4.79 -14.14
N LEU A 113 3.51 3.63 -14.42
CA LEU A 113 4.49 3.47 -15.49
C LEU A 113 3.87 3.60 -16.89
N VAL A 114 2.67 3.07 -17.11
CA VAL A 114 1.93 3.28 -18.37
C VAL A 114 1.64 4.77 -18.60
N VAL A 115 1.23 5.49 -17.55
CA VAL A 115 0.99 6.95 -17.62
C VAL A 115 2.28 7.70 -17.91
N ALA A 116 3.38 7.37 -17.23
CA ALA A 116 4.69 7.97 -17.48
C ALA A 116 5.15 7.76 -18.93
N ALA A 117 5.02 6.54 -19.46
CA ALA A 117 5.38 6.26 -20.85
C ALA A 117 4.58 7.10 -21.85
N ALA A 118 3.29 7.32 -21.59
CA ALA A 118 2.43 8.16 -22.44
C ALA A 118 2.84 9.63 -22.48
N VAL A 119 3.49 10.15 -21.44
CA VAL A 119 4.05 11.51 -21.40
C VAL A 119 5.56 11.55 -21.74
N GLY A 120 6.13 10.43 -22.19
CA GLY A 120 7.53 10.32 -22.60
C GLY A 120 8.54 10.21 -21.46
N LEU A 121 8.11 9.76 -20.27
CA LEU A 121 8.98 9.50 -19.13
C LEU A 121 9.36 8.03 -19.03
N ARG A 122 10.61 7.79 -18.64
CA ARG A 122 11.17 6.47 -18.33
C ARG A 122 11.43 6.37 -16.82
N PRO A 123 11.44 5.15 -16.24
CA PRO A 123 11.63 4.98 -14.79
C PRO A 123 12.89 5.65 -14.23
N PHE A 124 13.99 5.64 -14.99
CA PHE A 124 15.27 6.19 -14.57
C PHE A 124 15.35 7.71 -14.69
N ASP A 125 14.40 8.37 -15.35
CA ASP A 125 14.33 9.85 -15.36
C ASP A 125 14.02 10.40 -13.95
N LEU A 126 13.51 9.56 -13.03
CA LEU A 126 13.35 9.90 -11.61
C LEU A 126 14.69 9.89 -10.85
N MET A 127 15.65 9.07 -11.30
CA MET A 127 16.92 8.82 -10.60
C MET A 127 18.00 9.84 -10.98
N SER A 128 17.84 10.57 -12.09
CA SER A 128 18.83 11.53 -12.58
C SER A 128 18.91 12.84 -11.79
N VAL A 129 18.09 13.02 -10.75
CA VAL A 129 18.24 14.12 -9.79
C VAL A 129 19.37 13.85 -8.80
N ILE A 130 19.91 12.62 -8.77
CA ILE A 130 21.13 12.24 -8.05
C ILE A 130 22.31 12.19 -9.05
N ALA A 131 22.48 13.26 -9.83
CA ALA A 131 23.77 13.50 -10.46
C ALA A 131 24.65 14.16 -9.38
N ASP A 132 25.24 13.33 -8.54
CA ASP A 132 26.59 13.42 -7.96
C ASP A 132 26.64 12.52 -6.70
N ASP A 133 27.43 11.45 -6.80
CA ASP A 133 28.28 10.93 -5.71
C ASP A 133 27.81 9.82 -4.73
N GLU A 134 27.05 8.80 -5.14
CA GLU A 134 27.18 7.47 -4.50
C GLU A 134 26.44 6.39 -5.30
N THR A 135 27.15 5.72 -6.21
CA THR A 135 26.80 4.32 -6.47
C THR A 135 27.15 3.59 -5.18
N PRO A 136 26.22 2.92 -4.47
CA PRO A 136 26.59 2.06 -3.36
C PRO A 136 27.64 1.09 -3.91
N PHE A 137 28.84 1.15 -3.33
CA PHE A 137 29.93 0.24 -3.65
C PHE A 137 29.39 -1.17 -3.35
N LEU A 138 28.86 -1.84 -4.37
CA LEU A 138 28.72 -3.28 -4.32
C LEU A 138 30.15 -3.77 -4.12
N PRO A 139 30.49 -4.40 -2.98
CA PRO A 139 31.81 -4.98 -2.84
C PRO A 139 32.01 -5.93 -4.02
N ASP A 140 33.13 -5.76 -4.73
CA ASP A 140 33.50 -6.57 -5.90
C ASP A 140 33.62 -8.08 -5.55
N ASP A 141 33.59 -8.42 -4.27
CA ASP A 141 33.73 -9.77 -3.73
C ASP A 141 32.43 -10.61 -3.83
N ILE A 142 31.91 -10.78 -5.06
CA ILE A 142 30.97 -11.87 -5.41
C ILE A 142 31.76 -13.12 -5.88
N ASP A 143 33.09 -13.11 -5.75
CA ASP A 143 33.95 -14.23 -6.17
C ASP A 143 34.10 -15.34 -5.11
N ASP A 144 33.46 -15.20 -3.93
CA ASP A 144 33.51 -16.18 -2.83
C ASP A 144 32.12 -16.77 -2.51
N LEU A 145 31.28 -16.97 -3.55
CA LEU A 145 30.13 -17.86 -3.40
C LEU A 145 30.64 -19.31 -3.47
N PRO A 146 30.36 -20.16 -2.47
CA PRO A 146 30.59 -21.59 -2.62
C PRO A 146 29.73 -22.09 -3.78
N GLU A 147 30.37 -22.58 -4.84
CA GLU A 147 29.68 -23.30 -5.91
C GLU A 147 28.99 -24.55 -5.34
N PRO A 148 27.81 -24.95 -5.89
CA PRO A 148 26.96 -25.99 -5.32
C PRO A 148 27.58 -27.40 -5.29
#